data_AF-A0A101GXP9-F1
#
_entry.id   AF-A0A101GXP9-F1
#
_cell.length_a   1.000
_cell.length_b   1.000
_cell.length_c   1.000
_cell.angle_alpha   90.00
_cell.angle_beta   90.00
_cell.angle_gamma   90.00
#
_symmetry.space_group_name_H-M   'P 1'
#
loop_
_entity.id
_entity.type
_entity.pdbx_description
1 polymer ?
#
loop_
_entity_poly.entity_id
_entity_poly.type
_entity_poly.pdbx_seq_one_letter_code
_entity_poly.pdbx_strand_id
1 'polypeptide(L)'
;MNGGDFVSNLERLEKLKEEWKNKKVVPLLKRFPERKKEFKTSFDEPVEILYTPPEKDEYEERIGFPGEYPFTRGVQPTMYRGRLWTMRQYAGFGTAEESNRRYRYLLSQGQTGLSVAFDLPTQIGYDSDDPMSEGEVGRVGVAIDSLEDMETLFEGIPLERVSTSMTINSTAAILLAMYIAVGEKQGVDASKLTGTIQNDILKEYIARGTYIFPPDSSMRLITDIFEYCSKNLPDFNTISISGYHIREAGANSVQEIAFTLADGIAYVQAAIDAGLDPNVFGKRLSFFFNSHNGFLEEIAKFRAARRLWAKIMKDRFGVSDEKAMMLRFHTQTGGSTLTAQQPMNNIVRVAF
;
A
#
# COMPACT_ATOMS: atom_id res chain seq x y z
N MET A 1 -3.93 -7.85 -37.74
CA MET A 1 -3.07 -6.94 -38.54
C MET A 1 -1.78 -7.68 -38.80
N ASN A 2 -1.37 -7.81 -40.06
CA ASN A 2 -0.19 -8.60 -40.42
C ASN A 2 1.07 -7.95 -39.85
N GLY A 3 1.92 -8.71 -39.15
CA GLY A 3 3.13 -8.21 -38.48
C GLY A 3 4.14 -7.49 -39.38
N GLY A 4 4.04 -7.61 -40.71
CA GLY A 4 4.88 -6.88 -41.67
C GLY A 4 4.59 -5.38 -41.75
N ASP A 5 3.34 -4.95 -41.57
CA ASP A 5 2.97 -3.53 -41.65
C ASP A 5 3.40 -2.75 -40.40
N PHE A 6 3.44 -3.40 -39.24
CA PHE A 6 3.80 -2.76 -37.96
C PHE A 6 5.30 -2.43 -37.89
N VAL A 7 6.17 -3.36 -38.31
CA VAL A 7 7.63 -3.16 -38.34
C VAL A 7 8.01 -1.99 -39.28
N SER A 8 7.39 -1.90 -40.46
CA SER A 8 7.63 -0.80 -41.41
C SER A 8 7.24 0.59 -40.86
N ASN A 9 6.24 0.63 -39.98
CA ASN A 9 5.76 1.87 -39.37
C ASN A 9 6.67 2.36 -38.23
N LEU A 10 7.31 1.44 -37.50
CA LEU A 10 8.25 1.79 -36.43
C LEU A 10 9.56 2.35 -36.98
N GLU A 11 10.15 1.71 -37.99
CA GLU A 11 11.35 2.22 -38.67
C GLU A 11 11.11 3.62 -39.26
N ARG A 12 9.91 3.84 -39.81
CA ARG A 12 9.49 5.17 -40.26
C ARG A 12 9.39 6.15 -39.11
N LEU A 13 8.82 5.76 -37.97
CA LEU A 13 8.67 6.61 -36.80
C LEU A 13 10.02 7.00 -36.19
N GLU A 14 10.97 6.08 -36.14
CA GLU A 14 12.35 6.35 -35.71
C GLU A 14 13.03 7.37 -36.61
N LYS A 15 12.91 7.20 -37.94
CA LYS A 15 13.42 8.19 -38.91
C LYS A 15 12.78 9.56 -38.69
N LEU A 16 11.47 9.62 -38.46
CA LEU A 16 10.76 10.87 -38.17
C LEU A 16 11.21 11.50 -36.85
N LYS A 17 11.46 10.69 -35.81
CA LYS A 17 11.97 11.15 -34.50
C LYS A 17 13.38 11.74 -34.67
N GLU A 18 14.26 11.08 -35.41
CA GLU A 18 15.61 11.59 -35.69
C GLU A 18 15.59 12.85 -36.56
N GLU A 19 14.74 12.90 -37.58
CA GLU A 19 14.56 14.11 -38.38
C GLU A 19 14.06 15.29 -37.53
N TRP A 20 13.07 15.07 -36.67
CA TRP A 20 12.56 16.07 -35.73
C TRP A 20 13.67 16.55 -34.78
N LYS A 21 14.43 15.63 -34.20
CA LYS A 21 15.54 15.95 -33.31
C LYS A 21 16.57 16.84 -33.99
N ASN A 22 16.98 16.48 -35.21
CA ASN A 22 17.99 17.24 -35.96
C ASN A 22 17.47 18.59 -36.48
N LYS A 23 16.22 18.66 -36.97
CA LYS A 23 15.64 19.88 -37.57
C LYS A 23 15.07 20.86 -36.55
N LYS A 24 14.63 20.39 -35.38
CA LYS A 24 13.91 21.21 -34.38
C LYS A 24 14.63 21.30 -33.04
N VAL A 25 15.07 20.17 -32.47
CA VAL A 25 15.64 20.13 -31.12
C VAL A 25 17.06 20.68 -31.11
N VAL A 26 17.96 20.15 -31.95
CA VAL A 26 19.38 20.56 -31.98
C VAL A 26 19.56 22.07 -32.22
N PRO A 27 18.89 22.71 -33.20
CA PRO A 27 19.01 24.15 -33.40
C PRO A 27 18.48 24.96 -32.21
N LEU A 28 17.40 24.49 -31.57
CA LEU A 28 16.83 25.17 -30.39
C LEU A 28 17.79 25.09 -29.20
N LEU A 29 18.36 23.91 -28.92
CA LEU A 29 19.30 23.70 -27.82
C LEU A 29 20.59 24.53 -27.96
N LYS A 30 21.05 24.79 -29.20
CA LYS A 30 22.17 25.71 -29.45
C LYS A 30 21.87 27.15 -29.04
N ARG A 31 20.61 27.58 -29.15
CA ARG A 31 20.17 28.93 -28.81
C ARG A 31 19.74 29.06 -27.35
N PHE A 32 19.04 28.04 -26.85
CA PHE A 32 18.49 27.96 -25.51
C PHE A 32 18.82 26.58 -24.93
N PRO A 33 19.92 26.46 -24.15
CA PRO A 33 20.27 25.20 -23.53
C PRO A 33 19.20 24.79 -22.51
N GLU A 34 19.11 23.49 -22.24
CA GLU A 34 18.24 22.97 -21.20
C GLU A 34 18.64 23.46 -19.81
N ARG A 35 17.66 23.48 -18.90
CA ARG A 35 17.86 23.91 -17.49
C ARG A 35 18.78 22.98 -16.70
N LYS A 36 18.95 21.75 -17.16
CA LYS A 36 19.85 20.74 -16.59
C LYS A 36 20.60 20.08 -17.72
N LYS A 37 21.79 19.55 -17.42
CA LYS A 37 22.56 18.72 -18.36
C LYS A 37 21.82 17.42 -18.69
N GLU A 38 21.06 16.90 -17.72
CA GLU A 38 20.32 15.66 -17.83
C GLU A 38 19.07 15.75 -16.93
N PHE A 39 17.96 15.18 -17.41
CA PHE A 39 16.76 14.96 -16.62
C PHE A 39 16.71 13.49 -16.24
N LYS A 40 16.48 13.20 -14.95
CA LYS A 40 16.53 11.85 -14.40
C LYS A 40 15.30 11.52 -13.57
N THR A 41 14.99 10.23 -13.45
CA THR A 41 14.04 9.67 -12.49
C THR A 41 14.61 9.71 -11.06
N SER A 42 13.84 9.28 -10.06
CA SER A 42 14.33 9.19 -8.68
C SER A 42 15.38 8.09 -8.45
N PHE A 43 15.62 7.23 -9.45
CA PHE A 43 16.57 6.12 -9.44
C PHE A 43 17.65 6.29 -10.53
N ASP A 44 17.92 7.55 -10.90
CA ASP A 44 19.02 7.96 -11.78
C ASP A 44 18.97 7.54 -13.25
N GLU A 45 17.83 7.03 -13.74
CA GLU A 45 17.64 6.76 -15.16
C GLU A 45 17.33 8.02 -15.96
N PRO A 46 17.90 8.20 -17.16
CA PRO A 46 17.64 9.35 -18.01
C PRO A 46 16.19 9.38 -18.51
N VAL A 47 15.62 10.59 -18.51
CA VAL A 47 14.30 10.88 -19.06
C VAL A 47 14.46 11.60 -20.40
N GLU A 48 13.98 10.98 -21.47
CA GLU A 48 14.04 11.57 -22.81
C GLU A 48 13.04 12.73 -22.97
N ILE A 49 13.37 13.66 -23.86
CA ILE A 49 12.46 14.75 -24.27
C ILE A 49 11.15 14.19 -24.85
N LEU A 50 11.20 13.05 -25.54
CA LEU A 50 10.06 12.46 -26.23
C LEU A 50 10.14 10.94 -26.27
N TYR A 51 9.13 10.28 -25.71
CA TYR A 51 8.91 8.85 -25.89
C TYR A 51 7.93 8.61 -27.05
N THR A 52 8.27 7.66 -27.93
CA THR A 52 7.42 7.14 -28.99
C THR A 52 6.91 5.75 -28.59
N PRO A 53 5.85 5.22 -29.23
CA PRO A 53 5.46 3.81 -29.09
C PRO A 53 6.68 2.87 -29.17
N PRO A 54 6.71 1.80 -28.35
CA PRO A 54 7.84 0.87 -28.30
C PRO A 54 7.94 0.03 -29.57
N GLU A 55 9.14 -0.51 -29.85
CA GLU A 55 9.44 -1.34 -31.02
C GLU A 55 8.65 -2.66 -31.08
N LYS A 56 8.20 -3.18 -29.93
CA LYS A 56 7.41 -4.41 -29.84
C LYS A 56 6.06 -4.14 -29.20
N ASP A 57 5.00 -4.62 -29.84
CA ASP A 57 3.67 -4.64 -29.25
C ASP A 57 3.57 -5.79 -28.25
N GLU A 58 3.86 -5.49 -26.99
CA GLU A 58 3.72 -6.41 -25.87
C GLU A 58 2.40 -6.16 -25.10
N TYR A 59 1.38 -5.61 -25.79
CA TYR A 59 0.15 -5.18 -25.14
C TYR A 59 -0.54 -6.33 -24.41
N GLU A 60 -0.78 -7.47 -25.05
CA GLU A 60 -1.51 -8.60 -24.43
C GLU A 60 -0.76 -9.15 -23.20
N GLU A 61 0.55 -9.35 -23.30
CA GLU A 61 1.33 -9.97 -22.22
C GLU A 61 1.63 -9.01 -21.06
N ARG A 62 1.90 -7.72 -21.35
CA ARG A 62 2.39 -6.76 -20.34
C ARG A 62 1.37 -5.73 -19.91
N ILE A 63 0.36 -5.46 -20.71
CA ILE A 63 -0.61 -4.38 -20.46
C ILE A 63 -2.00 -4.96 -20.17
N GLY A 64 -2.56 -5.73 -21.11
CA GLY A 64 -3.86 -6.39 -20.98
C GLY A 64 -5.04 -5.43 -20.76
N PHE A 65 -6.15 -5.98 -20.27
CA PHE A 65 -7.35 -5.24 -19.88
C PHE A 65 -7.46 -5.13 -18.35
N PRO A 66 -8.13 -4.09 -17.81
CA PRO A 66 -8.33 -3.99 -16.36
C PRO A 66 -9.20 -5.15 -15.86
N GLY A 67 -8.88 -5.70 -14.70
CA GLY A 67 -9.57 -6.86 -14.12
C GLY A 67 -9.08 -8.22 -14.65
N GLU A 68 -8.16 -8.24 -15.62
CA GLU A 68 -7.58 -9.47 -16.17
C GLU A 68 -6.08 -9.53 -15.87
N TYR A 69 -5.52 -10.74 -15.78
CA TYR A 69 -4.08 -10.93 -15.64
C TYR A 69 -3.31 -10.23 -16.78
N PRO A 70 -2.19 -9.52 -16.52
CA PRO A 70 -1.47 -9.40 -15.25
C PRO A 70 -1.85 -8.13 -14.45
N PHE A 71 -3.08 -7.64 -14.60
CA PHE A 71 -3.68 -6.53 -13.83
C PHE A 71 -2.96 -5.18 -13.93
N THR A 72 -2.09 -4.99 -14.93
CA THR A 72 -1.33 -3.74 -15.12
C THR A 72 -2.23 -2.51 -15.16
N ARG A 73 -3.42 -2.63 -15.79
CA ARG A 73 -4.41 -1.55 -15.93
C ARG A 73 -5.36 -1.39 -14.74
N GLY A 74 -5.29 -2.28 -13.75
CA GLY A 74 -6.18 -2.28 -12.58
C GLY A 74 -6.72 -3.67 -12.27
N VAL A 75 -7.13 -3.90 -11.02
CA VAL A 75 -7.65 -5.19 -10.53
C VAL A 75 -9.16 -5.35 -10.69
N GLN A 76 -9.87 -4.30 -11.14
CA GLN A 76 -11.31 -4.32 -11.37
C GLN A 76 -11.61 -3.89 -12.82
N PRO A 77 -12.53 -4.53 -13.55
CA PRO A 77 -12.84 -4.17 -14.93
C PRO A 77 -13.32 -2.72 -15.13
N THR A 78 -14.13 -2.21 -14.19
CA THR A 78 -14.72 -0.86 -14.28
C THR A 78 -14.00 0.19 -13.43
N MET A 79 -13.06 -0.24 -12.58
CA MET A 79 -12.34 0.61 -11.62
C MET A 79 -13.26 1.69 -11.01
N TYR A 80 -12.86 2.95 -11.13
CA TYR A 80 -13.51 4.09 -10.49
C TYR A 80 -14.73 4.63 -11.23
N ARG A 81 -15.08 4.08 -12.41
CA ARG A 81 -16.40 4.33 -13.03
C ARG A 81 -17.51 3.61 -12.27
N GLY A 82 -17.19 2.47 -11.64
CA GLY A 82 -18.12 1.72 -10.79
C GLY A 82 -18.13 2.25 -9.37
N ARG A 83 -16.98 2.21 -8.68
CA ARG A 83 -16.85 2.67 -7.29
C ARG A 83 -15.53 3.41 -7.11
N LEU A 84 -15.58 4.61 -6.51
CA LEU A 84 -14.39 5.35 -6.13
C LEU A 84 -13.53 4.53 -5.13
N TRP A 85 -12.24 4.87 -5.04
CA TRP A 85 -11.41 4.34 -3.96
C TRP A 85 -11.99 4.72 -2.60
N THR A 86 -11.73 3.89 -1.59
CA THR A 86 -12.10 4.22 -0.20
C THR A 86 -11.28 5.42 0.25
N MET A 87 -11.93 6.54 0.53
CA MET A 87 -11.31 7.67 1.22
C MET A 87 -11.18 7.28 2.70
N ARG A 88 -9.95 7.09 3.15
CA ARG A 88 -9.63 6.62 4.50
C ARG A 88 -8.56 7.51 5.10
N GLN A 89 -8.96 8.43 5.97
CA GLN A 89 -8.02 9.29 6.68
C GLN A 89 -7.42 8.55 7.87
N TYR A 90 -6.10 8.60 7.98
CA TYR A 90 -5.34 8.16 9.14
C TYR A 90 -5.65 9.06 10.33
N ALA A 91 -6.22 8.51 11.40
CA ALA A 91 -6.65 9.27 12.56
C ALA A 91 -6.54 8.47 13.87
N GLY A 92 -6.28 9.19 14.94
CA GLY A 92 -6.09 8.66 16.28
C GLY A 92 -5.08 9.54 16.97
N PHE A 93 -5.45 10.10 18.13
CA PHE A 93 -4.57 10.87 19.00
C PHE A 93 -5.22 10.93 20.38
N GLY A 94 -4.40 11.01 21.43
CA GLY A 94 -4.88 11.13 22.80
C GLY A 94 -5.65 9.88 23.26
N THR A 95 -6.78 10.09 23.92
CA THR A 95 -7.57 8.99 24.51
C THR A 95 -8.49 8.31 23.51
N ALA A 96 -9.04 7.15 23.90
CA ALA A 96 -10.04 6.43 23.13
C ALA A 96 -11.29 7.29 22.85
N GLU A 97 -11.76 8.08 23.82
CA GLU A 97 -12.93 8.97 23.67
C GLU A 97 -12.67 10.11 22.68
N GLU A 98 -11.47 10.70 22.71
CA GLU A 98 -11.06 11.75 21.76
C GLU A 98 -10.99 11.20 20.33
N SER A 99 -10.37 10.04 20.17
CA SER A 99 -10.28 9.36 18.88
C SER A 99 -11.65 8.91 18.37
N ASN A 100 -12.52 8.37 19.23
CA ASN A 100 -13.90 8.03 18.89
C ASN A 100 -14.70 9.24 18.39
N ARG A 101 -14.63 10.38 19.10
CA ARG A 101 -15.27 11.64 18.67
C ARG A 101 -14.77 12.06 17.28
N ARG A 102 -13.46 11.93 17.03
CA ARG A 102 -12.87 12.21 15.71
C ARG A 102 -13.38 11.24 14.64
N TYR A 103 -13.51 9.95 14.93
CA TYR A 103 -14.04 8.95 14.00
C TYR A 103 -15.49 9.24 13.62
N ARG A 104 -16.36 9.52 14.60
CA ARG A 104 -17.75 9.93 14.33
C ARG A 104 -17.83 11.20 13.50
N TYR A 105 -16.97 12.19 13.78
CA TYR A 105 -16.87 13.39 12.95
C TYR A 105 -16.50 13.04 11.50
N LEU A 106 -15.43 12.26 11.28
CA LEU A 106 -14.97 11.89 9.94
C LEU A 106 -16.03 11.10 9.15
N LEU A 107 -16.72 10.15 9.79
CA LEU A 107 -17.84 9.43 9.19
C LEU A 107 -18.99 10.38 8.81
N SER A 108 -19.29 11.38 9.64
CA SER A 108 -20.32 12.39 9.30
C SER A 108 -19.93 13.31 8.14
N GLN A 109 -18.62 13.44 7.84
CA GLN A 109 -18.11 14.17 6.67
C GLN A 109 -18.02 13.28 5.40
N GLY A 110 -18.55 12.06 5.43
CA GLY A 110 -18.61 11.17 4.27
C GLY A 110 -17.42 10.22 4.12
N GLN A 111 -16.56 10.09 5.14
CA GLN A 111 -15.54 9.05 5.16
C GLN A 111 -16.22 7.66 5.18
N THR A 112 -15.71 6.72 4.37
CA THR A 112 -16.36 5.41 4.15
C THR A 112 -15.65 4.24 4.84
N GLY A 113 -14.61 4.52 5.62
CA GLY A 113 -13.91 3.55 6.46
C GLY A 113 -12.92 4.24 7.39
N LEU A 114 -12.59 3.64 8.53
CA LEU A 114 -11.72 4.25 9.56
C LEU A 114 -10.28 3.77 9.43
N SER A 115 -9.30 4.61 9.77
CA SER A 115 -7.92 4.14 9.96
C SER A 115 -7.43 4.57 11.32
N VAL A 116 -7.15 3.59 12.18
CA VAL A 116 -6.71 3.77 13.55
C VAL A 116 -5.18 3.89 13.59
N ALA A 117 -4.73 4.99 14.17
CA ALA A 117 -3.35 5.23 14.54
C ALA A 117 -3.19 4.96 16.04
N PHE A 118 -2.27 4.08 16.43
CA PHE A 118 -1.97 3.78 17.83
C PHE A 118 -0.74 4.57 18.29
N ASP A 119 -0.65 4.86 19.57
CA ASP A 119 0.54 5.50 20.14
C ASP A 119 1.76 4.58 20.14
N LEU A 120 2.93 5.08 20.53
CA LEU A 120 4.15 4.27 20.50
C LEU A 120 4.10 3.11 21.52
N PRO A 121 3.70 3.30 22.79
CA PRO A 121 3.54 2.22 23.77
C PRO A 121 2.72 1.03 23.25
N THR A 122 1.51 1.29 22.74
CA THR A 122 0.61 0.25 22.19
C THR A 122 1.27 -0.52 21.03
N GLN A 123 2.06 0.17 20.20
CA GLN A 123 2.73 -0.45 19.06
C GLN A 123 3.86 -1.40 19.44
N ILE A 124 4.57 -1.10 20.53
CA ILE A 124 5.71 -1.88 21.02
C ILE A 124 5.37 -2.73 22.26
N GLY A 125 4.09 -2.82 22.63
CA GLY A 125 3.58 -3.77 23.61
C GLY A 125 3.81 -3.38 25.07
N TYR A 126 3.84 -2.09 25.37
CA TYR A 126 3.82 -1.57 26.73
C TYR A 126 2.44 -1.01 27.08
N ASP A 127 2.04 -1.21 28.33
CA ASP A 127 0.92 -0.51 28.93
C ASP A 127 1.30 0.96 29.21
N SER A 128 0.30 1.84 29.31
CA SER A 128 0.51 3.27 29.54
C SER A 128 1.25 3.62 30.85
N ASP A 129 1.27 2.74 31.84
CA ASP A 129 1.97 2.94 33.12
C ASP A 129 3.38 2.33 33.17
N ASP A 130 3.83 1.66 32.11
CA ASP A 130 5.21 1.18 32.00
C ASP A 130 6.19 2.37 31.97
N PRO A 131 7.34 2.31 32.68
CA PRO A 131 8.35 3.35 32.63
C PRO A 131 8.84 3.73 31.23
N MET A 132 8.83 2.80 30.27
CA MET A 132 9.18 3.05 28.87
C MET A 132 8.14 3.89 28.11
N SER A 133 6.92 3.99 28.64
CA SER A 133 5.81 4.72 28.04
C SER A 133 5.81 6.21 28.38
N GLU A 134 6.64 6.64 29.35
CA GLU A 134 6.67 8.03 29.83
C GLU A 134 6.88 9.04 28.69
N GLY A 135 5.91 9.94 28.52
CA GLY A 135 5.95 11.00 27.51
C GLY A 135 5.48 10.61 26.11
N GLU A 136 5.13 9.33 25.88
CA GLU A 136 4.69 8.83 24.56
C GLU A 136 3.22 8.40 24.51
N VAL A 137 2.58 8.19 25.69
CA VAL A 137 1.16 7.83 25.81
C VAL A 137 0.26 8.83 25.08
N GLY A 138 -0.52 8.35 24.12
CA GLY A 138 -1.47 9.16 23.34
C GLY A 138 -0.85 10.22 22.41
N ARG A 139 0.49 10.28 22.27
CA ARG A 139 1.17 11.39 21.59
C ARG A 139 1.05 11.35 20.08
N VAL A 140 1.24 10.17 19.50
CA VAL A 140 1.28 9.94 18.04
C VAL A 140 0.14 9.06 17.52
N GLY A 141 -0.78 8.70 18.41
CA GLY A 141 -1.92 7.84 18.14
C GLY A 141 -2.76 7.68 19.41
N VAL A 142 -3.77 6.81 19.35
CA VAL A 142 -4.58 6.46 20.52
C VAL A 142 -3.86 5.43 21.40
N ALA A 143 -3.92 5.62 22.72
CA ALA A 143 -3.47 4.63 23.70
C ALA A 143 -4.52 3.52 23.87
N ILE A 144 -4.11 2.25 23.80
CA ILE A 144 -4.97 1.08 24.01
C ILE A 144 -4.21 0.07 24.86
N ASP A 145 -4.57 0.00 26.14
CA ASP A 145 -3.97 -0.94 27.10
C ASP A 145 -4.86 -2.18 27.28
N SER A 146 -6.18 -1.99 27.13
CA SER A 146 -7.18 -2.99 27.46
C SER A 146 -8.32 -3.08 26.45
N LEU A 147 -9.18 -4.08 26.64
CA LEU A 147 -10.43 -4.19 25.88
C LEU A 147 -11.36 -3.00 26.13
N GLU A 148 -11.36 -2.41 27.34
CA GLU A 148 -12.21 -1.26 27.68
C GLU A 148 -11.88 -0.03 26.83
N ASP A 149 -10.60 0.20 26.54
CA ASP A 149 -10.17 1.28 25.65
C ASP A 149 -10.64 1.04 24.22
N MET A 150 -10.55 -0.20 23.74
CA MET A 150 -11.02 -0.58 22.41
C MET A 150 -12.56 -0.46 22.29
N GLU A 151 -13.29 -0.82 23.34
CA GLU A 151 -14.75 -0.63 23.42
C GLU A 151 -15.11 0.85 23.34
N THR A 152 -14.42 1.68 24.10
CA THR A 152 -14.59 3.14 24.09
C THR A 152 -14.26 3.74 22.73
N LEU A 153 -13.18 3.27 22.10
CA LEU A 153 -12.74 3.72 20.78
C LEU A 153 -13.82 3.51 19.71
N PHE A 154 -14.57 2.41 19.79
CA PHE A 154 -15.61 2.05 18.82
C PHE A 154 -17.04 2.22 19.33
N GLU A 155 -17.25 2.89 20.47
CA GLU A 155 -18.57 3.16 21.00
C GLU A 155 -19.43 3.91 19.98
N GLY A 156 -20.63 3.37 19.68
CA GLY A 156 -21.56 3.96 18.72
C GLY A 156 -21.13 3.86 17.25
N ILE A 157 -20.08 3.12 16.92
CA ILE A 157 -19.62 2.87 15.55
C ILE A 157 -20.01 1.43 15.15
N PRO A 158 -20.89 1.24 14.14
CA PRO A 158 -21.36 -0.09 13.76
C PRO A 158 -20.31 -0.85 12.95
N LEU A 159 -19.58 -1.77 13.58
CA LEU A 159 -18.44 -2.48 12.96
C LEU A 159 -18.82 -3.37 11.77
N GLU A 160 -20.08 -3.81 11.69
CA GLU A 160 -20.62 -4.55 10.54
C GLU A 160 -20.72 -3.72 9.24
N ARG A 161 -20.67 -2.38 9.33
CA ARG A 161 -20.86 -1.45 8.18
C ARG A 161 -19.63 -0.61 7.89
N VAL A 162 -18.76 -0.43 8.88
CA VAL A 162 -17.60 0.44 8.79
C VAL A 162 -16.36 -0.43 8.69
N SER A 163 -15.73 -0.43 7.51
CA SER A 163 -14.44 -1.09 7.37
C SER A 163 -13.38 -0.36 8.19
N THR A 164 -12.62 -1.06 9.02
CA THR A 164 -11.59 -0.48 9.90
C THR A 164 -10.19 -0.98 9.53
N SER A 165 -9.27 -0.05 9.31
CA SER A 165 -7.84 -0.34 9.14
C SER A 165 -7.11 -0.01 10.43
N MET A 166 -6.27 -0.91 10.91
CA MET A 166 -5.47 -0.75 12.13
C MET A 166 -4.00 -0.78 11.72
N THR A 167 -3.30 0.35 11.89
CA THR A 167 -1.86 0.44 11.56
C THR A 167 -1.05 -0.04 12.75
N ILE A 168 -1.05 -1.36 12.90
CA ILE A 168 -0.45 -2.08 14.01
C ILE A 168 0.30 -3.30 13.47
N ASN A 169 1.45 -3.62 14.07
CA ASN A 169 2.38 -4.64 13.57
C ASN A 169 2.74 -5.65 14.66
N SER A 170 3.71 -5.38 15.52
CA SER A 170 4.19 -6.34 16.52
C SER A 170 3.10 -6.85 17.47
N THR A 171 2.17 -5.96 17.85
CA THR A 171 1.02 -6.28 18.71
C THR A 171 -0.26 -6.60 17.91
N ALA A 172 -0.18 -6.75 16.59
CA ALA A 172 -1.37 -6.87 15.73
C ALA A 172 -2.32 -8.00 16.12
N ALA A 173 -1.80 -9.14 16.57
CA ALA A 173 -2.62 -10.25 17.07
C ALA A 173 -3.51 -9.83 18.25
N ILE A 174 -2.96 -9.04 19.18
CA ILE A 174 -3.64 -8.58 20.40
C ILE A 174 -4.75 -7.60 20.02
N LEU A 175 -4.42 -6.57 19.23
CA LEU A 175 -5.38 -5.54 18.85
C LEU A 175 -6.47 -6.10 17.92
N LEU A 176 -6.14 -7.10 17.08
CA LEU A 176 -7.15 -7.82 16.29
C LEU A 176 -8.09 -8.62 17.19
N ALA A 177 -7.57 -9.32 18.21
CA ALA A 177 -8.40 -10.05 19.17
C ALA A 177 -9.35 -9.12 19.94
N MET A 178 -8.85 -7.96 20.40
CA MET A 178 -9.69 -6.93 21.03
C MET A 178 -10.77 -6.40 20.07
N TYR A 179 -10.40 -6.11 18.82
CA TYR A 179 -11.36 -5.65 17.80
C TYR A 179 -12.47 -6.66 17.53
N ILE A 180 -12.13 -7.96 17.47
CA ILE A 180 -13.11 -9.05 17.33
C ILE A 180 -14.04 -9.08 18.54
N ALA A 181 -13.49 -9.04 19.77
CA ALA A 181 -14.28 -9.05 21.00
C ALA A 181 -15.26 -7.86 21.09
N VAL A 182 -14.84 -6.66 20.64
CA VAL A 182 -15.76 -5.51 20.51
C VAL A 182 -16.87 -5.80 19.50
N GLY A 183 -16.56 -6.39 18.35
CA GLY A 183 -17.56 -6.82 17.36
C GLY A 183 -18.57 -7.81 17.94
N GLU A 184 -18.10 -8.82 18.65
CA GLU A 184 -18.95 -9.81 19.32
C GLU A 184 -19.86 -9.15 20.38
N LYS A 185 -19.32 -8.21 21.18
CA LYS A 185 -20.09 -7.45 22.19
C LYS A 185 -21.15 -6.56 21.55
N GLN A 186 -20.92 -6.08 20.32
CA GLN A 186 -21.91 -5.37 19.51
C GLN A 186 -22.93 -6.31 18.83
N GLY A 187 -22.79 -7.63 18.97
CA GLY A 187 -23.64 -8.63 18.32
C GLY A 187 -23.32 -8.84 16.83
N VAL A 188 -22.13 -8.45 16.38
CA VAL A 188 -21.68 -8.59 14.99
C VAL A 188 -21.06 -9.98 14.80
N ASP A 189 -21.56 -10.72 13.82
CA ASP A 189 -20.95 -11.97 13.38
C ASP A 189 -19.54 -11.70 12.82
N ALA A 190 -18.53 -12.47 13.26
CA ALA A 190 -17.14 -12.28 12.88
C ALA A 190 -16.91 -12.29 11.35
N SER A 191 -17.72 -13.02 10.59
CA SER A 191 -17.64 -13.04 9.13
C SER A 191 -18.03 -11.72 8.46
N LYS A 192 -18.76 -10.85 9.17
CA LYS A 192 -19.14 -9.51 8.70
C LYS A 192 -18.11 -8.43 9.03
N LEU A 193 -17.11 -8.74 9.86
CA LEU A 193 -16.05 -7.79 10.16
C LEU A 193 -15.18 -7.60 8.92
N THR A 194 -15.11 -6.36 8.44
CA THR A 194 -14.27 -6.00 7.30
C THR A 194 -13.21 -5.00 7.73
N GLY A 195 -11.99 -5.18 7.25
CA GLY A 195 -10.91 -4.35 7.71
C GLY A 195 -9.55 -4.83 7.26
N THR A 196 -8.53 -4.22 7.85
CA THR A 196 -7.12 -4.55 7.61
C THR A 196 -6.33 -4.33 8.89
N ILE A 197 -5.46 -5.27 9.26
CA ILE A 197 -4.32 -4.98 10.13
C ILE A 197 -3.07 -4.83 9.27
N GLN A 198 -2.16 -3.92 9.63
CA GLN A 198 -0.95 -3.73 8.84
C GLN A 198 -0.07 -4.98 8.87
N ASN A 199 0.22 -5.50 10.07
CA ASN A 199 0.76 -6.83 10.30
C ASN A 199 1.99 -7.19 9.44
N ASP A 200 2.80 -6.19 9.09
CA ASP A 200 3.99 -6.34 8.27
C ASP A 200 5.20 -6.11 9.17
N ILE A 201 5.75 -7.18 9.73
CA ILE A 201 6.92 -7.08 10.61
C ILE A 201 8.24 -6.87 9.86
N LEU A 202 8.38 -7.30 8.60
CA LEU A 202 9.67 -7.25 7.90
C LEU A 202 10.10 -5.79 7.66
N LYS A 203 9.16 -4.95 7.24
CA LYS A 203 9.41 -3.50 7.14
C LYS A 203 9.66 -2.80 8.47
N GLU A 204 9.30 -3.40 9.62
CA GLU A 204 9.70 -2.87 10.93
C GLU A 204 11.20 -2.94 11.12
N TYR A 205 11.84 -4.05 10.75
CA TYR A 205 13.30 -4.18 10.83
C TYR A 205 14.03 -3.34 9.78
N ILE A 206 13.41 -3.12 8.61
CA ILE A 206 14.03 -2.40 7.49
C ILE A 206 13.96 -0.89 7.69
N ALA A 207 12.81 -0.34 8.11
CA ALA A 207 12.53 1.09 7.98
C ALA A 207 11.81 1.75 9.16
N ARG A 208 10.98 1.03 9.92
CA ARG A 208 10.04 1.67 10.87
C ARG A 208 10.43 1.53 12.35
N GLY A 209 11.02 0.41 12.76
CA GLY A 209 11.65 0.24 14.07
C GLY A 209 10.74 -0.16 15.24
N THR A 210 9.47 -0.52 15.03
CA THR A 210 8.54 -0.88 16.14
C THR A 210 8.39 -2.39 16.36
N TYR A 211 9.48 -3.15 16.19
CA TYR A 211 9.49 -4.61 16.42
C TYR A 211 9.68 -4.95 17.91
N ILE A 212 9.11 -6.09 18.35
CA ILE A 212 9.28 -6.61 19.73
C ILE A 212 10.15 -7.88 19.73
N PHE A 213 9.80 -8.86 18.91
CA PHE A 213 10.43 -10.18 18.91
C PHE A 213 11.51 -10.31 17.81
N PRO A 214 12.36 -11.34 17.86
CA PRO A 214 13.23 -11.71 16.74
C PRO A 214 12.42 -12.08 15.47
N PRO A 215 13.01 -11.97 14.26
CA PRO A 215 12.30 -12.16 13.00
C PRO A 215 11.51 -13.48 12.90
N ASP A 216 12.11 -14.62 13.26
CA ASP A 216 11.46 -15.94 13.10
C ASP A 216 10.19 -16.07 13.95
N SER A 217 10.24 -15.63 15.21
CA SER A 217 9.09 -15.63 16.12
C SER A 217 8.00 -14.69 15.63
N SER A 218 8.37 -13.53 15.11
CA SER A 218 7.42 -12.58 14.55
C SER A 218 6.74 -13.13 13.29
N MET A 219 7.50 -13.76 12.38
CA MET A 219 6.96 -14.39 11.17
C MET A 219 5.93 -15.47 11.50
N ARG A 220 6.16 -16.26 12.56
CA ARG A 220 5.20 -17.25 13.06
C ARG A 220 3.86 -16.61 13.44
N LEU A 221 3.88 -15.46 14.12
CA LEU A 221 2.65 -14.75 14.50
C LEU A 221 1.87 -14.26 13.27
N ILE A 222 2.58 -13.84 12.21
CA ILE A 222 1.92 -13.46 10.95
C ILE A 222 1.18 -14.66 10.34
N THR A 223 1.81 -15.83 10.27
CA THR A 223 1.19 -17.03 9.70
C THR A 223 0.03 -17.55 10.56
N ASP A 224 0.12 -17.47 11.88
CA ASP A 224 -0.98 -17.81 12.80
C ASP A 224 -2.21 -16.93 12.54
N ILE A 225 -2.00 -15.62 12.33
CA ILE A 225 -3.08 -14.68 11.97
C ILE A 225 -3.70 -15.06 10.63
N PHE A 226 -2.89 -15.43 9.63
CA PHE A 226 -3.41 -15.84 8.32
C PHE A 226 -4.29 -17.07 8.44
N GLU A 227 -3.84 -18.07 9.20
CA GLU A 227 -4.62 -19.28 9.46
C GLU A 227 -5.93 -18.94 10.16
N TYR A 228 -5.88 -18.19 11.26
CA TYR A 228 -7.05 -17.84 12.06
C TYR A 228 -8.10 -17.07 11.24
N CYS A 229 -7.67 -16.02 10.55
CA CYS A 229 -8.58 -15.19 9.77
C CYS A 229 -9.15 -15.94 8.55
N SER A 230 -8.39 -16.85 7.94
CA SER A 230 -8.90 -17.64 6.81
C SER A 230 -10.14 -18.48 7.17
N LYS A 231 -10.25 -18.88 8.45
CA LYS A 231 -11.36 -19.69 8.98
C LYS A 231 -12.47 -18.83 9.58
N ASN A 232 -12.12 -17.75 10.29
CA ASN A 232 -13.05 -17.02 11.15
C ASN A 232 -13.39 -15.60 10.67
N LEU A 233 -12.51 -14.97 9.88
CA LEU A 233 -12.68 -13.61 9.35
C LEU A 233 -12.46 -13.60 7.83
N PRO A 234 -13.28 -14.34 7.07
CA PRO A 234 -13.04 -14.57 5.66
C PRO A 234 -12.99 -13.29 4.82
N ASP A 235 -13.54 -12.16 5.30
CA ASP A 235 -13.56 -10.86 4.62
C ASP A 235 -12.52 -9.83 5.11
N PHE A 236 -11.67 -10.20 6.07
CA PHE A 236 -10.66 -9.32 6.65
C PHE A 236 -9.31 -9.44 5.94
N ASN A 237 -8.64 -8.31 5.66
CA ASN A 237 -7.30 -8.33 5.09
C ASN A 237 -6.28 -8.53 6.21
N THR A 238 -5.53 -9.63 6.15
CA THR A 238 -4.68 -10.10 7.25
C THR A 238 -3.32 -9.43 7.32
N ILE A 239 -2.95 -8.71 6.25
CA ILE A 239 -1.69 -7.99 6.14
C ILE A 239 -1.83 -6.87 5.10
N SER A 240 -1.06 -5.82 5.30
CA SER A 240 -0.80 -4.76 4.34
C SER A 240 0.71 -4.64 4.12
N ILE A 241 1.24 -5.36 3.13
CA ILE A 241 2.67 -5.42 2.80
C ILE A 241 3.14 -4.05 2.29
N SER A 242 4.04 -3.40 3.02
CA SER A 242 4.15 -1.94 3.07
C SER A 242 5.48 -1.39 2.54
N GLY A 243 5.43 -0.78 1.36
CA GLY A 243 6.51 0.05 0.82
C GLY A 243 6.51 1.50 1.30
N TYR A 244 5.39 2.00 1.84
CA TYR A 244 5.27 3.40 2.27
C TYR A 244 6.43 3.83 3.20
N HIS A 245 6.67 3.07 4.26
CA HIS A 245 7.69 3.38 5.27
C HIS A 245 9.11 3.28 4.70
N ILE A 246 9.35 2.29 3.83
CA ILE A 246 10.63 2.11 3.13
C ILE A 246 10.94 3.34 2.27
N ARG A 247 9.92 3.86 1.55
CA ARG A 247 10.04 5.09 0.76
C ARG A 247 10.27 6.31 1.63
N GLU A 248 9.54 6.47 2.74
CA GLU A 248 9.73 7.57 3.68
C GLU A 248 11.09 7.53 4.39
N ALA A 249 11.70 6.35 4.53
CA ALA A 249 13.06 6.17 5.04
C ALA A 249 14.15 6.50 4.00
N GLY A 250 13.78 6.89 2.77
CA GLY A 250 14.69 7.40 1.75
C GLY A 250 14.91 6.48 0.55
N ALA A 251 14.17 5.38 0.42
CA ALA A 251 14.27 4.51 -0.75
C ALA A 251 13.81 5.21 -2.03
N ASN A 252 14.44 4.87 -3.17
CA ASN A 252 13.91 5.26 -4.48
C ASN A 252 12.66 4.43 -4.87
N SER A 253 11.96 4.79 -5.96
CA SER A 253 10.72 4.09 -6.34
C SER A 253 10.92 2.62 -6.73
N VAL A 254 12.09 2.27 -7.26
CA VAL A 254 12.46 0.90 -7.61
C VAL A 254 12.74 0.08 -6.36
N GLN A 255 13.50 0.64 -5.41
CA GLN A 255 13.78 0.03 -4.11
C GLN A 255 12.50 -0.21 -3.31
N GLU A 256 11.58 0.77 -3.29
CA GLU A 256 10.27 0.62 -2.65
C GLU A 256 9.54 -0.63 -3.16
N ILE A 257 9.36 -0.79 -4.49
CA ILE A 257 8.71 -2.00 -5.03
C ILE A 257 9.54 -3.24 -4.72
N ALA A 258 10.84 -3.21 -4.99
CA ALA A 258 11.69 -4.39 -4.90
C ALA A 258 11.67 -4.99 -3.49
N PHE A 259 11.85 -4.15 -2.46
CA PHE A 259 11.84 -4.60 -1.07
C PHE A 259 10.43 -5.03 -0.64
N THR A 260 9.39 -4.27 -0.99
CA THR A 260 8.00 -4.64 -0.65
C THR A 260 7.58 -5.98 -1.26
N LEU A 261 7.93 -6.24 -2.52
CA LEU A 261 7.62 -7.51 -3.17
C LEU A 261 8.49 -8.65 -2.64
N ALA A 262 9.72 -8.38 -2.21
CA ALA A 262 10.56 -9.36 -1.53
C ALA A 262 9.97 -9.76 -0.16
N ASP A 263 9.48 -8.80 0.62
CA ASP A 263 8.75 -9.07 1.86
C ASP A 263 7.48 -9.89 1.58
N GLY A 264 6.72 -9.53 0.55
CA GLY A 264 5.55 -10.29 0.11
C GLY A 264 5.87 -11.73 -0.28
N ILE A 265 6.99 -11.95 -0.98
CA ILE A 265 7.50 -13.29 -1.29
C ILE A 265 7.82 -14.07 -0.01
N ALA A 266 8.48 -13.43 0.96
CA ALA A 266 8.83 -14.07 2.23
C ALA A 266 7.59 -14.47 3.03
N TYR A 267 6.56 -13.62 3.08
CA TYR A 267 5.28 -13.94 3.72
C TYR A 267 4.54 -15.08 3.05
N VAL A 268 4.46 -15.09 1.71
CA VAL A 268 3.81 -16.17 0.97
C VAL A 268 4.55 -17.48 1.19
N GLN A 269 5.88 -17.48 1.13
CA GLN A 269 6.69 -18.68 1.37
C GLN A 269 6.48 -19.20 2.80
N ALA A 270 6.57 -18.33 3.81
CA ALA A 270 6.36 -18.74 5.21
C ALA A 270 4.97 -19.32 5.47
N ALA A 271 3.93 -18.75 4.85
CA ALA A 271 2.57 -19.26 4.95
C ALA A 271 2.41 -20.64 4.27
N ILE A 272 3.05 -20.85 3.11
CA ILE A 272 3.07 -22.16 2.43
C ILE A 272 3.82 -23.20 3.28
N ASP A 273 4.97 -22.84 3.84
CA ASP A 273 5.76 -23.72 4.70
C ASP A 273 4.99 -24.10 5.98
N ALA A 274 4.11 -23.21 6.46
CA ALA A 274 3.15 -23.47 7.54
C ALA A 274 1.91 -24.29 7.10
N GLY A 275 1.81 -24.68 5.83
CA GLY A 275 0.74 -25.53 5.29
C GLY A 275 -0.51 -24.78 4.80
N LEU A 276 -0.45 -23.45 4.62
CA LEU A 276 -1.57 -22.66 4.13
C LEU A 276 -1.62 -22.63 2.58
N ASP A 277 -2.83 -22.68 2.02
CA ASP A 277 -3.03 -22.62 0.56
C ASP A 277 -2.98 -21.16 0.04
N PRO A 278 -2.02 -20.81 -0.84
CA PRO A 278 -1.90 -19.46 -1.39
C PRO A 278 -3.09 -19.03 -2.26
N ASN A 279 -3.89 -19.95 -2.79
CA ASN A 279 -5.15 -19.63 -3.47
C ASN A 279 -6.26 -19.19 -2.49
N VAL A 280 -6.10 -19.47 -1.20
CA VAL A 280 -7.04 -19.08 -0.13
C VAL A 280 -6.54 -17.80 0.53
N PHE A 281 -5.40 -17.83 1.21
CA PHE A 281 -4.92 -16.66 1.97
C PHE A 281 -4.48 -15.51 1.05
N GLY A 282 -3.99 -15.81 -0.17
CA GLY A 282 -3.59 -14.81 -1.15
C GLY A 282 -4.70 -13.80 -1.48
N LYS A 283 -5.96 -14.23 -1.39
CA LYS A 283 -7.15 -13.39 -1.58
C LYS A 283 -7.34 -12.34 -0.49
N ARG A 284 -6.54 -12.33 0.57
CA ARG A 284 -6.58 -11.36 1.68
C ARG A 284 -5.27 -10.61 1.89
N LEU A 285 -4.27 -10.88 1.05
CA LEU A 285 -3.09 -10.03 0.97
C LEU A 285 -3.48 -8.67 0.38
N SER A 286 -2.98 -7.62 1.02
CA SER A 286 -3.05 -6.25 0.53
C SER A 286 -1.69 -5.58 0.68
N PHE A 287 -1.53 -4.42 0.04
CA PHE A 287 -0.27 -3.69 -0.01
C PHE A 287 -0.46 -2.23 0.39
N PHE A 288 0.62 -1.54 0.71
CA PHE A 288 0.59 -0.13 1.04
C PHE A 288 1.81 0.61 0.48
N PHE A 289 1.56 1.57 -0.40
CA PHE A 289 2.62 2.32 -1.08
C PHE A 289 2.55 3.82 -0.82
N ASN A 290 3.67 4.48 -1.03
CA ASN A 290 3.79 5.93 -1.05
C ASN A 290 3.32 6.49 -2.40
N SER A 291 2.74 7.68 -2.43
CA SER A 291 2.61 8.50 -3.63
C SER A 291 3.50 9.73 -3.46
N HIS A 292 4.66 9.70 -4.11
CA HIS A 292 5.69 10.74 -4.02
C HIS A 292 5.58 11.78 -5.15
N ASN A 293 6.43 12.80 -5.13
CA ASN A 293 6.40 13.93 -6.09
C ASN A 293 6.61 13.55 -7.57
N GLY A 294 7.08 12.35 -7.88
CA GLY A 294 7.34 11.90 -9.24
C GLY A 294 6.07 11.46 -9.95
N PHE A 295 5.17 12.38 -10.31
CA PHE A 295 3.81 12.06 -10.80
C PHE A 295 3.73 10.86 -11.77
N LEU A 296 4.45 10.92 -12.91
CA LEU A 296 4.44 9.83 -13.90
C LEU A 296 5.17 8.58 -13.42
N GLU A 297 6.20 8.77 -12.60
CA GLU A 297 7.00 7.68 -12.01
C GLU A 297 6.16 6.86 -11.03
N GLU A 298 5.38 7.50 -10.17
CA GLU A 298 4.50 6.84 -9.20
C GLU A 298 3.34 6.10 -9.92
N ILE A 299 2.79 6.68 -11.00
CA ILE A 299 1.84 5.99 -11.88
C ILE A 299 2.47 4.72 -12.49
N ALA A 300 3.71 4.82 -12.99
CA ALA A 300 4.44 3.68 -13.53
C ALA A 300 4.71 2.63 -12.44
N LYS A 301 5.11 3.06 -11.25
CA LYS A 301 5.37 2.24 -10.06
C LYS A 301 4.16 1.36 -9.72
N PHE A 302 2.98 1.95 -9.51
CA PHE A 302 1.79 1.17 -9.15
C PHE A 302 1.37 0.16 -10.21
N ARG A 303 1.54 0.50 -11.49
CA ARG A 303 1.25 -0.41 -12.62
C ARG A 303 2.26 -1.55 -12.71
N ALA A 304 3.54 -1.24 -12.51
CA ALA A 304 4.62 -2.22 -12.49
C ALA A 304 4.45 -3.19 -11.32
N ALA A 305 4.17 -2.69 -10.11
CA ALA A 305 3.95 -3.50 -8.91
C ALA A 305 2.85 -4.56 -9.13
N ARG A 306 1.68 -4.16 -9.68
CA ARG A 306 0.58 -5.09 -10.00
C ARG A 306 1.02 -6.23 -10.92
N ARG A 307 1.69 -5.88 -12.02
CA ARG A 307 2.17 -6.86 -13.00
C ARG A 307 3.20 -7.81 -12.41
N LEU A 308 4.17 -7.27 -11.67
CA LEU A 308 5.23 -8.07 -11.05
C LEU A 308 4.64 -9.03 -10.02
N TRP A 309 3.74 -8.56 -9.15
CA TRP A 309 3.09 -9.42 -8.16
C TRP A 309 2.27 -10.55 -8.78
N ALA A 310 1.49 -10.25 -9.82
CA ALA A 310 0.71 -11.26 -10.52
C ALA A 310 1.61 -12.35 -11.13
N LYS A 311 2.72 -11.95 -11.75
CA LYS A 311 3.75 -12.88 -12.27
C LYS A 311 4.40 -13.68 -11.14
N ILE A 312 4.77 -13.05 -10.02
CA ILE A 312 5.35 -13.73 -8.84
C ILE A 312 4.40 -14.81 -8.32
N MET A 313 3.14 -14.47 -8.04
CA MET A 313 2.16 -15.43 -7.50
C MET A 313 1.94 -16.61 -8.45
N LYS A 314 1.82 -16.34 -9.75
CA LYS A 314 1.60 -17.38 -10.77
C LYS A 314 2.86 -18.24 -10.99
N ASP A 315 3.98 -17.62 -11.32
CA ASP A 315 5.15 -18.30 -11.87
C ASP A 315 6.04 -18.90 -10.76
N ARG A 316 6.13 -18.24 -9.60
CA ARG A 316 6.95 -18.71 -8.47
C ARG A 316 6.19 -19.62 -7.52
N PHE A 317 4.93 -19.29 -7.23
CA PHE A 317 4.13 -20.01 -6.23
C PHE A 317 3.04 -20.90 -6.83
N GLY A 318 2.91 -20.96 -8.16
CA GLY A 318 1.95 -21.84 -8.83
C GLY A 318 0.49 -21.52 -8.52
N VAL A 319 0.19 -20.29 -8.09
CA VAL A 319 -1.18 -19.87 -7.79
C VAL A 319 -2.00 -19.95 -9.08
N SER A 320 -3.24 -20.46 -8.97
CA SER A 320 -4.16 -20.61 -10.10
C SER A 320 -5.38 -19.70 -9.98
N ASP A 321 -5.75 -19.28 -8.77
CA ASP A 321 -6.86 -18.36 -8.54
C ASP A 321 -6.44 -16.91 -8.83
N GLU A 322 -7.06 -16.30 -9.84
CA GLU A 322 -6.75 -14.93 -10.26
C GLU A 322 -6.93 -13.90 -9.14
N LYS A 323 -7.88 -14.10 -8.21
CA LYS A 323 -8.10 -13.16 -7.10
C LYS A 323 -6.94 -13.18 -6.11
N ALA A 324 -6.26 -14.31 -5.96
CA ALA A 324 -5.06 -14.43 -5.13
C ALA A 324 -3.81 -13.79 -5.78
N MET A 325 -3.85 -13.53 -7.10
CA MET A 325 -2.77 -12.83 -7.83
C MET A 325 -2.94 -11.30 -7.82
N MET A 326 -4.09 -10.78 -7.38
CA MET A 326 -4.39 -9.36 -7.43
C MET A 326 -3.61 -8.58 -6.37
N LEU A 327 -2.78 -7.63 -6.81
CA LEU A 327 -2.21 -6.62 -5.90
C LEU A 327 -3.24 -5.51 -5.68
N ARG A 328 -3.97 -5.60 -4.56
CA ARG A 328 -4.81 -4.52 -4.02
C ARG A 328 -4.00 -3.72 -3.02
N PHE A 329 -4.07 -2.40 -3.07
CA PHE A 329 -3.24 -1.57 -2.22
C PHE A 329 -3.95 -0.33 -1.71
N HIS A 330 -3.56 0.09 -0.50
CA HIS A 330 -3.75 1.43 0.00
C HIS A 330 -2.59 2.32 -0.49
N THR A 331 -2.83 3.62 -0.60
CA THR A 331 -1.78 4.59 -0.92
C THR A 331 -1.91 5.81 -0.02
N GLN A 332 -0.78 6.36 0.40
CA GLN A 332 -0.70 7.60 1.16
C GLN A 332 0.31 8.52 0.49
N THR A 333 0.00 9.82 0.42
CA THR A 333 0.91 10.83 -0.12
C THR A 333 2.13 10.98 0.79
N GLY A 334 3.32 11.15 0.20
CA GLY A 334 4.57 11.16 0.96
C GLY A 334 4.65 12.28 1.99
N GLY A 335 4.75 11.93 3.27
CA GLY A 335 4.87 12.89 4.37
C GLY A 335 6.20 13.66 4.30
N SER A 336 7.26 12.97 3.91
CA SER A 336 8.61 13.51 3.66
C SER A 336 8.66 14.61 2.60
N THR A 337 7.63 14.72 1.76
CA THR A 337 7.53 15.78 0.73
C THR A 337 6.95 17.10 1.25
N LEU A 338 6.33 17.06 2.43
CA LEU A 338 5.64 18.20 3.03
C LEU A 338 6.63 19.12 3.74
N THR A 339 6.38 20.42 3.68
CA THR A 339 7.26 21.42 4.29
C THR A 339 6.59 22.10 5.48
N ALA A 340 7.36 22.30 6.55
CA ALA A 340 6.94 23.13 7.68
C ALA A 340 6.85 24.61 7.28
N GLN A 341 7.75 25.06 6.41
CA GLN A 341 7.73 26.41 5.83
C GLN A 341 6.69 26.49 4.72
N GLN A 342 5.94 27.60 4.69
CA GLN A 342 4.86 27.84 3.74
C GLN A 342 3.90 26.63 3.63
N PRO A 343 3.30 26.18 4.75
CA PRO A 343 2.59 24.91 4.81
C PRO A 343 1.36 24.86 3.90
N MET A 344 0.81 26.01 3.48
CA MET A 344 -0.28 26.05 2.51
C MET A 344 0.10 25.48 1.14
N ASN A 345 1.40 25.46 0.79
CA ASN A 345 1.88 24.79 -0.43
C ASN A 345 1.68 23.26 -0.37
N ASN A 346 1.55 22.68 0.83
CA ASN A 346 1.28 21.25 0.99
C ASN A 346 -0.08 20.85 0.43
N ILE A 347 -1.05 21.76 0.34
CA ILE A 347 -2.33 21.48 -0.33
C ILE A 347 -2.10 21.09 -1.78
N VAL A 348 -1.22 21.84 -2.48
CA VAL A 348 -0.87 21.55 -3.87
C VAL A 348 -0.04 20.27 -3.97
N ARG A 349 0.91 20.04 -3.05
CA ARG A 349 1.72 18.80 -3.03
C ARG A 349 0.88 17.54 -2.84
N VAL A 350 -0.14 17.60 -1.99
CA VAL A 350 -1.03 16.45 -1.72
C VAL A 350 -2.06 16.25 -2.83
N ALA A 351 -2.37 17.30 -3.59
CA ALA A 351 -3.35 17.23 -4.68
C ALA A 351 -2.84 16.53 -5.95
N PHE A 352 -1.52 16.48 -6.17
CA PHE A 352 -0.92 16.01 -7.42
C PHE A 352 0.12 14.92 -7.21
#